data_AF-A0A519DLW6-F1
#
_entry.id   AF-A0A519DLW6-F1
#
_cell.length_a   1.000
_cell.length_b   1.000
_cell.length_c   1.000
_cell.angle_alpha   90.00
_cell.angle_beta   90.00
_cell.angle_gamma   90.00
#
_symmetry.space_group_name_H-M   'P 1'
#
loop_
_entity.id
_entity.type
_entity.pdbx_description
1 polymer ?
#
loop_
_entity_poly.entity_id
_entity_poly.type
_entity_poly.pdbx_seq_one_letter_code
_entity_poly.pdbx_strand_id
1 'polypeptide(L)'
;MRKRLLAALISTAMLTSMIPVASAGGPSDSMIWGVSYDWANIDDDQITLTGTSPEQVLQDLEDAAMFAKFDLDIISIISGSTYFFVEQWDDVGTTTIEDADGDTHTVTARNTEITMRHGSRNDNGLISYWEDGNETYIDIWFYSWATELAVIDILYTEYVDSQMRIVGADLAMSGTLDHDSEAELRVEVAAGGETISADITLQLAVAVDVPSLTAEWRTHDPVDFYWMMDQDGVSDSNFCYRDSCGMVSGDYALTISYAASVAGIPSENFGFDADAFDISMSDSVTSAGAFFEQFDTAIYTGDHTPSCQGLGYTVDADLGQDALTEVQCRTILPFFSPALLGMGAISLNSVFQDSESFEAVIQEIEYQIESSFNNENETSPNEVFVCDDGTEIPGYWVNDGEEDCPDGSDEMNGMGSSLELIVESLEHSDLGQTIENFFERFEVISESSQGQATLDLEDACLSMLWDPMDAKVLGMVLIDGGMMLIGPDIVGVSTHPVELHLEYLVGDDARAAQQIAANMDTLPGLAPPSEHDERAVRDFLGIEDEGGIFVPAPGILATLALLGATALFKRRDD
;
A
#
# COMPACT_ATOMS: atom_id res chain seq x y z
N MET A 1 -38.89 -0.90 -27.77
CA MET A 1 -38.55 -0.84 -26.34
C MET A 1 -37.28 -0.05 -26.00
N ARG A 2 -36.24 0.01 -26.86
CA ARG A 2 -34.91 0.61 -26.59
C ARG A 2 -34.82 2.14 -26.31
N LYS A 3 -35.93 2.81 -25.96
CA LYS A 3 -35.99 4.23 -25.51
C LYS A 3 -36.88 4.43 -24.25
N ARG A 4 -37.11 3.38 -23.47
CA ARG A 4 -37.76 3.47 -22.15
C ARG A 4 -36.90 2.98 -20.98
N LEU A 5 -35.79 2.26 -21.22
CA LEU A 5 -34.82 1.96 -20.16
C LEU A 5 -34.04 3.21 -19.74
N LEU A 6 -33.53 4.02 -20.68
CA LEU A 6 -32.77 5.24 -20.35
C LEU A 6 -33.55 6.19 -19.43
N ALA A 7 -34.86 6.36 -19.68
CA ALA A 7 -35.72 7.19 -18.84
C ALA A 7 -36.05 6.55 -17.48
N ALA A 8 -35.93 5.23 -17.33
CA ALA A 8 -36.04 4.56 -16.04
C ALA A 8 -34.75 4.71 -15.23
N LEU A 9 -33.59 4.40 -15.82
CA LEU A 9 -32.26 4.60 -15.22
C LEU A 9 -32.06 6.06 -14.74
N ILE A 10 -32.36 7.04 -15.59
CA ILE A 10 -32.27 8.47 -15.23
C ILE A 10 -33.32 8.88 -14.16
N SER A 11 -34.40 8.11 -13.98
CA SER A 11 -35.33 8.33 -12.85
C SER A 11 -34.84 7.70 -11.55
N THR A 12 -34.19 6.52 -11.61
CA THR A 12 -33.57 5.87 -10.44
C THR A 12 -32.38 6.69 -9.93
N ALA A 13 -31.53 7.19 -10.84
CA ALA A 13 -30.45 8.13 -10.53
C ALA A 13 -30.91 9.55 -10.10
N MET A 14 -32.23 9.78 -9.99
CA MET A 14 -32.82 10.96 -9.35
C MET A 14 -33.68 10.59 -8.12
N LEU A 15 -33.54 9.37 -7.61
CA LEU A 15 -34.18 8.87 -6.38
C LEU A 15 -33.19 8.41 -5.30
N THR A 16 -31.87 8.44 -5.58
CA THR A 16 -30.79 8.42 -4.57
C THR A 16 -30.62 9.76 -3.84
N SER A 17 -31.55 10.71 -4.04
CA SER A 17 -31.54 12.00 -3.35
C SER A 17 -31.71 11.81 -1.84
N MET A 18 -30.73 12.28 -1.06
CA MET A 18 -30.68 12.19 0.41
C MET A 18 -30.23 10.83 0.98
N ILE A 19 -29.22 10.20 0.37
CA ILE A 19 -28.00 9.99 1.17
C ILE A 19 -27.36 11.39 1.31
N PRO A 20 -26.97 11.85 2.51
CA PRO A 20 -26.10 13.01 2.60
C PRO A 20 -24.78 12.67 1.92
N VAL A 21 -24.32 13.50 0.99
CA VAL A 21 -22.87 13.56 0.73
C VAL A 21 -22.24 13.90 2.07
N ALA A 22 -21.32 13.09 2.56
CA ALA A 22 -20.62 13.34 3.81
C ALA A 22 -19.92 14.69 3.70
N SER A 23 -20.50 15.70 4.34
CA SER A 23 -19.93 17.03 4.43
C SER A 23 -18.95 16.97 5.59
N ALA A 24 -17.76 16.44 5.34
CA ALA A 24 -16.74 16.19 6.36
C ALA A 24 -16.65 17.37 7.35
N GLY A 25 -16.80 17.07 8.63
CA GLY A 25 -17.12 18.05 9.66
C GLY A 25 -18.51 17.83 10.26
N GLY A 26 -18.52 17.16 11.41
CA GLY A 26 -19.66 16.99 12.30
C GLY A 26 -20.10 18.28 13.01
N PRO A 27 -20.91 18.15 14.09
CA PRO A 27 -21.36 19.28 14.89
C PRO A 27 -20.20 20.10 15.48
N SER A 28 -20.45 21.38 15.79
CA SER A 28 -19.44 22.26 16.44
C SER A 28 -18.99 21.79 17.82
N ASP A 29 -19.75 20.88 18.44
CA ASP A 29 -19.52 20.23 19.72
C ASP A 29 -19.07 18.76 19.59
N SER A 30 -18.61 18.34 18.40
CA SER A 30 -17.87 17.09 18.21
C SER A 30 -16.48 17.15 18.86
N MET A 31 -15.93 15.98 19.16
CA MET A 31 -14.52 15.80 19.47
C MET A 31 -13.79 15.31 18.21
N ILE A 32 -12.74 16.00 17.80
CA ILE A 32 -11.94 15.66 16.62
C ILE A 32 -10.45 15.73 16.94
N TRP A 33 -9.72 14.75 16.41
CA TRP A 33 -8.26 14.73 16.39
C TRP A 33 -7.78 14.12 15.07
N GLY A 34 -6.51 14.32 14.73
CA GLY A 34 -5.93 13.75 13.53
C GLY A 34 -4.44 14.04 13.39
N VAL A 35 -3.88 13.62 12.26
CA VAL A 35 -2.48 13.84 11.89
C VAL A 35 -2.36 14.35 10.46
N SER A 36 -1.37 15.20 10.22
CA SER A 36 -0.93 15.64 8.90
C SER A 36 0.55 15.30 8.69
N TYR A 37 0.91 15.01 7.43
CA TYR A 37 2.30 14.73 7.04
C TYR A 37 2.57 15.23 5.63
N ASP A 38 3.70 15.89 5.43
CA ASP A 38 4.26 16.29 4.13
C ASP A 38 5.49 15.42 3.85
N TRP A 39 5.43 14.66 2.75
CA TRP A 39 6.46 13.67 2.40
C TRP A 39 7.78 14.30 1.95
N ALA A 40 7.84 15.60 1.68
CA ALA A 40 9.09 16.30 1.42
C ALA A 40 10.06 16.33 2.63
N ASN A 41 9.60 15.92 3.82
CA ASN A 41 10.37 15.93 5.06
C ASN A 41 10.86 14.52 5.48
N ILE A 42 10.60 13.47 4.68
CA ILE A 42 10.89 12.08 5.05
C ILE A 42 12.39 11.82 5.26
N ASP A 43 13.27 12.52 4.53
CA ASP A 43 14.72 12.37 4.67
C ASP A 43 15.21 12.90 6.03
N ASP A 44 14.73 14.06 6.48
CA ASP A 44 15.06 14.66 7.77
C ASP A 44 14.49 13.82 8.95
N ASP A 45 13.29 13.26 8.78
CA ASP A 45 12.72 12.32 9.76
C ASP A 45 13.48 10.98 9.76
N GLN A 46 13.91 10.45 8.61
CA GLN A 46 14.74 9.25 8.53
C GLN A 46 16.11 9.46 9.18
N ILE A 47 16.78 10.60 8.94
CA ILE A 47 18.01 10.99 9.65
C ILE A 47 17.78 11.00 11.16
N THR A 48 16.64 11.54 11.60
CA THR A 48 16.27 11.65 13.00
C THR A 48 16.07 10.28 13.67
N LEU A 49 15.31 9.40 13.00
CA LEU A 49 14.92 8.06 13.47
C LEU A 49 16.02 7.00 13.36
N THR A 50 16.89 7.08 12.35
CA THR A 50 17.88 6.03 12.03
C THR A 50 19.33 6.48 12.25
N GLY A 51 19.57 7.78 12.47
CA GLY A 51 20.91 8.37 12.52
C GLY A 51 21.62 8.39 11.17
N THR A 52 20.95 7.97 10.09
CA THR A 52 21.54 7.61 8.81
C THR A 52 20.85 8.43 7.71
N SER A 53 21.63 9.21 6.96
CA SER A 53 21.11 10.03 5.85
C SER A 53 20.90 9.19 4.59
N PRO A 54 19.73 9.30 3.90
CA PRO A 54 19.55 8.77 2.56
C PRO A 54 20.67 9.20 1.61
N GLU A 55 20.97 10.51 1.54
CA GLU A 55 22.05 11.08 0.72
C GLU A 55 23.42 10.45 1.03
N GLN A 56 23.71 10.18 2.31
CA GLN A 56 24.96 9.52 2.70
C GLN A 56 24.98 8.03 2.28
N VAL A 57 23.87 7.30 2.41
CA VAL A 57 23.80 5.88 1.99
C VAL A 57 23.92 5.74 0.48
N LEU A 58 23.35 6.66 -0.29
CA LEU A 58 23.58 6.73 -1.74
C LEU A 58 25.06 7.02 -2.02
N GLN A 59 25.63 8.07 -1.43
CA GLN A 59 27.06 8.38 -1.59
C GLN A 59 27.98 7.22 -1.19
N ASP A 60 27.65 6.45 -0.16
CA ASP A 60 28.42 5.29 0.30
C ASP A 60 28.44 4.13 -0.72
N LEU A 61 27.35 3.97 -1.49
CA LEU A 61 27.28 3.02 -2.61
C LEU A 61 28.16 3.49 -3.78
N GLU A 62 28.13 4.78 -4.11
CA GLU A 62 28.97 5.40 -5.15
C GLU A 62 30.46 5.30 -4.80
N ASP A 63 30.83 5.61 -3.54
CA ASP A 63 32.21 5.52 -3.02
C ASP A 63 32.70 4.05 -2.91
N ALA A 64 31.77 3.09 -2.74
CA ALA A 64 32.07 1.65 -2.82
C ALA A 64 32.28 1.17 -4.27
N ALA A 65 31.46 1.63 -5.22
CA ALA A 65 31.60 1.31 -6.64
C ALA A 65 32.89 1.87 -7.23
N MET A 66 33.19 3.15 -6.96
CA MET A 66 34.42 3.81 -7.39
C MET A 66 35.69 3.10 -6.85
N PHE A 67 35.61 2.51 -5.66
CA PHE A 67 36.68 1.67 -5.11
C PHE A 67 36.80 0.31 -5.82
N ALA A 68 35.67 -0.32 -6.15
CA ALA A 68 35.62 -1.55 -6.94
C ALA A 68 36.06 -1.36 -8.41
N LYS A 69 36.04 -0.11 -8.90
CA LYS A 69 36.31 0.38 -10.27
C LYS A 69 35.16 0.15 -11.25
N PHE A 70 33.94 0.41 -10.82
CA PHE A 70 32.84 0.72 -11.73
C PHE A 70 32.24 2.06 -11.31
N ASP A 71 31.66 2.78 -12.26
CA ASP A 71 30.89 3.99 -11.96
C ASP A 71 29.48 3.55 -11.55
N LEU A 72 28.94 4.16 -10.50
CA LEU A 72 27.57 3.99 -10.01
C LEU A 72 27.14 5.36 -9.50
N ASP A 73 25.99 5.84 -9.93
CA ASP A 73 25.35 7.06 -9.44
C ASP A 73 23.86 6.72 -9.15
N ILE A 74 23.27 7.25 -8.06
CA ILE A 74 21.86 6.98 -7.70
C ILE A 74 21.12 8.25 -7.25
N ILE A 75 19.84 8.39 -7.63
CA ILE A 75 18.94 9.46 -7.20
C ILE A 75 17.56 8.94 -6.77
N SER A 76 16.92 9.62 -5.82
CA SER A 76 15.55 9.36 -5.35
C SER A 76 14.87 10.70 -5.02
N ILE A 77 13.58 10.84 -5.32
CA ILE A 77 12.76 12.03 -5.02
C ILE A 77 11.35 11.55 -4.66
N ILE A 78 10.85 11.96 -3.51
CA ILE A 78 9.45 11.73 -3.09
C ILE A 78 8.80 13.04 -2.63
N SER A 79 7.52 13.21 -2.95
CA SER A 79 6.71 14.35 -2.51
C SER A 79 5.24 13.97 -2.35
N GLY A 80 4.48 14.78 -1.61
CA GLY A 80 3.04 14.59 -1.42
C GLY A 80 2.57 14.88 -0.01
N SER A 81 1.35 14.47 0.33
CA SER A 81 0.76 14.70 1.65
C SER A 81 -0.15 13.57 2.10
N THR A 82 -0.13 13.29 3.41
CA THR A 82 -1.06 12.41 4.11
C THR A 82 -1.85 13.19 5.15
N TYR A 83 -3.14 12.92 5.25
CA TYR A 83 -4.05 13.43 6.27
C TYR A 83 -4.92 12.29 6.80
N PHE A 84 -5.07 12.20 8.12
CA PHE A 84 -5.95 11.24 8.76
C PHE A 84 -6.67 11.89 9.95
N PHE A 85 -8.00 11.92 9.94
CA PHE A 85 -8.82 12.51 10.99
C PHE A 85 -9.86 11.52 11.52
N VAL A 86 -10.15 11.62 12.81
CA VAL A 86 -11.23 10.91 13.50
C VAL A 86 -12.09 11.94 14.24
N GLU A 87 -13.37 12.02 13.88
CA GLU A 87 -14.33 12.94 14.51
C GLU A 87 -15.51 12.15 15.11
N GLN A 88 -15.87 12.46 16.36
CA GLN A 88 -16.90 11.74 17.11
C GLN A 88 -17.92 12.68 17.77
N TRP A 89 -19.21 12.40 17.61
CA TRP A 89 -20.31 13.14 18.24
C TRP A 89 -21.51 12.23 18.55
N ASP A 90 -22.34 12.64 19.51
CA ASP A 90 -23.54 11.88 19.90
C ASP A 90 -24.80 12.68 19.53
N ASP A 91 -25.83 12.00 19.01
CA ASP A 91 -27.06 12.65 18.53
C ASP A 91 -27.94 13.16 19.68
N VAL A 92 -28.58 14.31 19.46
CA VAL A 92 -29.41 14.97 20.49
C VAL A 92 -30.77 14.30 20.67
N GLY A 93 -30.82 13.28 21.53
CA GLY A 93 -32.06 12.67 22.02
C GLY A 93 -31.99 11.15 22.09
N THR A 94 -33.14 10.50 22.02
CA THR A 94 -33.22 9.04 21.85
C THR A 94 -34.18 8.68 20.71
N THR A 95 -33.85 7.59 20.02
CA THR A 95 -34.66 6.94 19.00
C THR A 95 -35.04 5.53 19.47
N THR A 96 -35.74 4.77 18.64
CA THR A 96 -36.07 3.36 18.88
C THR A 96 -35.72 2.52 17.66
N ILE A 97 -34.97 1.44 17.88
CA ILE A 97 -34.66 0.43 16.86
C ILE A 97 -35.14 -0.95 17.33
N GLU A 98 -35.30 -1.87 16.37
CA GLU A 98 -35.53 -3.29 16.65
C GLU A 98 -34.18 -4.03 16.51
N ASP A 99 -33.95 -5.01 17.39
CA ASP A 99 -32.78 -5.89 17.33
C ASP A 99 -32.98 -7.08 16.36
N ALA A 100 -32.01 -8.00 16.27
CA ALA A 100 -32.06 -9.13 15.34
C ALA A 100 -33.13 -10.19 15.70
N ASP A 101 -33.61 -10.23 16.95
CA ASP A 101 -34.72 -11.09 17.38
C ASP A 101 -36.09 -10.37 17.28
N GLY A 102 -36.07 -9.06 17.06
CA GLY A 102 -37.24 -8.19 16.86
C GLY A 102 -37.76 -7.51 18.12
N ASP A 103 -36.98 -7.47 19.22
CA ASP A 103 -37.32 -6.72 20.42
C ASP A 103 -36.91 -5.23 20.25
N THR A 104 -37.78 -4.31 20.70
CA THR A 104 -37.59 -2.87 20.49
C THR A 104 -36.84 -2.22 21.65
N HIS A 105 -35.69 -1.60 21.35
CA HIS A 105 -34.87 -0.88 22.33
C HIS A 105 -35.04 0.64 22.18
N THR A 106 -34.76 1.39 23.26
CA THR A 106 -34.63 2.85 23.22
C THR A 106 -33.16 3.20 23.32
N VAL A 107 -32.63 3.90 22.32
CA VAL A 107 -31.19 4.07 22.08
C VAL A 107 -30.84 5.53 21.78
N THR A 108 -29.59 5.89 22.07
CA THR A 108 -28.92 7.09 21.53
C THR A 108 -28.06 6.66 20.34
N ALA A 109 -27.95 7.50 19.31
CA ALA A 109 -27.00 7.27 18.22
C ALA A 109 -25.68 8.00 18.50
N ARG A 110 -24.56 7.33 18.24
CA ARG A 110 -23.20 7.89 18.33
C ARG A 110 -22.53 7.75 16.98
N ASN A 111 -21.81 8.76 16.55
CA ASN A 111 -21.21 8.80 15.23
C ASN A 111 -19.68 8.85 15.36
N THR A 112 -19.00 8.17 14.43
CA THR A 112 -17.57 8.29 14.18
C THR A 112 -17.40 8.49 12.68
N GLU A 113 -16.89 9.66 12.30
CA GLU A 113 -16.40 9.95 10.95
C GLU A 113 -14.89 9.72 10.92
N ILE A 114 -14.40 9.05 9.88
CA ILE A 114 -12.96 8.91 9.57
C ILE A 114 -12.74 9.46 8.18
N THR A 115 -11.88 10.48 8.08
CA THR A 115 -11.46 11.10 6.81
C THR A 115 -9.98 10.80 6.61
N MET A 116 -9.65 9.99 5.62
CA MET A 116 -8.27 9.74 5.19
C MET A 116 -8.04 10.29 3.79
N ARG A 117 -6.91 10.95 3.60
CA ARG A 117 -6.38 11.38 2.30
C ARG A 117 -4.89 11.06 2.27
N HIS A 118 -4.42 10.46 1.19
CA HIS A 118 -3.01 10.30 0.90
C HIS A 118 -2.81 10.55 -0.59
N GLY A 119 -1.80 11.30 -0.95
CA GLY A 119 -1.30 11.33 -2.33
C GLY A 119 0.21 11.48 -2.30
N SER A 120 0.91 10.69 -3.12
CA SER A 120 2.36 10.76 -3.24
C SER A 120 2.83 10.61 -4.70
N ARG A 121 4.02 11.14 -4.95
CA ARG A 121 4.81 10.97 -6.18
C ARG A 121 6.20 10.54 -5.78
N ASN A 122 6.74 9.56 -6.47
CA ASN A 122 8.06 8.99 -6.20
C ASN A 122 8.76 8.79 -7.55
N ASP A 123 9.93 9.39 -7.76
CA ASP A 123 10.81 9.12 -8.89
C ASP A 123 12.18 8.64 -8.35
N ASN A 124 12.82 7.67 -9.00
CA ASN A 124 14.19 7.26 -8.68
C ASN A 124 14.99 7.09 -9.99
N GLY A 125 16.31 6.99 -9.89
CA GLY A 125 17.18 6.72 -11.03
C GLY A 125 18.51 6.12 -10.59
N LEU A 126 19.09 5.29 -11.46
CA LEU A 126 20.39 4.67 -11.25
C LEU A 126 21.10 4.56 -12.61
N ILE A 127 22.39 4.88 -12.61
CA ILE A 127 23.31 4.57 -13.72
C ILE A 127 24.46 3.75 -13.15
N SER A 128 24.90 2.71 -13.85
CA SER A 128 26.05 1.90 -13.47
C SER A 128 26.83 1.43 -14.69
N TYR A 129 28.13 1.74 -14.75
CA TYR A 129 29.02 1.38 -15.87
C TYR A 129 30.30 0.69 -15.39
N TRP A 130 30.58 -0.51 -15.90
CA TRP A 130 31.79 -1.29 -15.65
C TRP A 130 32.50 -1.68 -16.96
N GLU A 131 33.83 -1.65 -16.97
CA GLU A 131 34.66 -2.14 -18.09
C GLU A 131 35.89 -2.94 -17.62
N ASP A 132 36.30 -3.96 -18.40
CA ASP A 132 37.58 -4.69 -18.24
C ASP A 132 38.41 -4.70 -19.54
N GLY A 133 38.40 -3.56 -20.23
CA GLY A 133 39.12 -3.36 -21.49
C GLY A 133 38.67 -4.32 -22.60
N ASN A 134 39.47 -4.44 -23.67
CA ASN A 134 39.21 -5.33 -24.81
C ASN A 134 37.80 -5.23 -25.46
N GLU A 135 37.11 -4.11 -25.29
CA GLU A 135 35.71 -3.90 -25.72
C GLU A 135 34.67 -4.73 -24.90
N THR A 136 35.06 -5.20 -23.70
CA THR A 136 34.19 -5.81 -22.68
C THR A 136 33.68 -4.74 -21.70
N TYR A 137 32.36 -4.56 -21.59
CA TYR A 137 31.70 -3.66 -20.65
C TYR A 137 30.27 -4.11 -20.30
N ILE A 138 29.75 -3.58 -19.19
CA ILE A 138 28.34 -3.65 -18.79
C ILE A 138 27.90 -2.22 -18.47
N ASP A 139 26.91 -1.73 -19.21
CA ASP A 139 26.20 -0.47 -18.98
C ASP A 139 24.77 -0.80 -18.51
N ILE A 140 24.37 -0.25 -17.37
CA ILE A 140 23.04 -0.44 -16.77
C ILE A 140 22.47 0.93 -16.47
N TRP A 141 21.26 1.15 -16.96
CA TRP A 141 20.50 2.36 -16.74
C TRP A 141 19.11 1.96 -16.23
N PHE A 142 18.68 2.59 -15.14
CA PHE A 142 17.40 2.31 -14.50
C PHE A 142 16.70 3.62 -14.14
N TYR A 143 15.45 3.79 -14.58
CA TYR A 143 14.56 4.87 -14.15
C TYR A 143 13.43 4.28 -13.30
N SER A 144 12.71 5.15 -12.61
CA SER A 144 11.72 4.78 -11.63
C SER A 144 10.68 5.89 -11.51
N TRP A 145 9.39 5.57 -11.63
CA TRP A 145 8.36 6.37 -10.96
C TRP A 145 7.13 5.60 -10.45
N ALA A 146 6.46 6.19 -9.45
CA ALA A 146 5.10 5.86 -9.04
C ALA A 146 4.30 7.11 -8.68
N THR A 147 2.98 6.95 -8.75
CA THR A 147 2.07 7.79 -7.99
C THR A 147 1.09 6.93 -7.20
N GLU A 148 0.74 7.39 -6.00
CA GLU A 148 -0.24 6.73 -5.13
C GLU A 148 -1.31 7.75 -4.72
N LEU A 149 -2.58 7.32 -4.64
CA LEU A 149 -3.71 8.10 -4.16
C LEU A 149 -4.60 7.20 -3.29
N ALA A 150 -4.93 7.65 -2.08
CA ALA A 150 -5.97 7.03 -1.27
C ALA A 150 -6.91 8.12 -0.73
N VAL A 151 -8.17 8.04 -1.12
CA VAL A 151 -9.26 8.91 -0.66
C VAL A 151 -10.26 8.00 0.02
N ILE A 152 -10.41 8.08 1.34
CA ILE A 152 -11.36 7.24 2.09
C ILE A 152 -12.18 8.11 3.03
N ASP A 153 -13.50 7.98 2.96
CA ASP A 153 -14.46 8.57 3.89
C ASP A 153 -15.34 7.45 4.47
N ILE A 154 -15.36 7.36 5.79
CA ILE A 154 -16.17 6.41 6.55
C ILE A 154 -17.03 7.18 7.54
N LEU A 155 -18.34 6.94 7.52
CA LEU A 155 -19.28 7.37 8.55
C LEU A 155 -19.90 6.13 9.20
N TYR A 156 -19.69 5.98 10.50
CA TYR A 156 -20.19 4.88 11.31
C TYR A 156 -21.09 5.40 12.42
N THR A 157 -22.29 4.84 12.55
CA THR A 157 -23.31 5.26 13.51
C THR A 157 -23.73 4.08 14.38
N GLU A 158 -23.39 4.09 15.66
CA GLU A 158 -23.74 3.04 16.62
C GLU A 158 -24.87 3.42 17.56
N TYR A 159 -25.72 2.44 17.87
CA TYR A 159 -26.93 2.61 18.64
C TYR A 159 -26.79 2.00 20.03
N VAL A 160 -26.63 2.85 21.05
CA VAL A 160 -26.36 2.44 22.43
C VAL A 160 -27.59 2.60 23.33
N ASP A 161 -27.82 1.64 24.22
CA ASP A 161 -28.87 1.71 25.23
C ASP A 161 -28.49 2.62 26.42
N SER A 162 -29.41 2.80 27.38
CA SER A 162 -29.16 3.60 28.60
C SER A 162 -28.13 3.01 29.57
N GLN A 163 -27.46 1.91 29.22
CA GLN A 163 -26.36 1.28 29.93
C GLN A 163 -25.06 1.26 29.09
N MET A 164 -25.01 2.03 27.99
CA MET A 164 -23.90 2.06 27.01
C MET A 164 -23.71 0.73 26.23
N ARG A 165 -24.70 -0.16 26.20
CA ARG A 165 -24.61 -1.42 25.44
C ARG A 165 -25.09 -1.20 24.01
N ILE A 166 -24.29 -1.62 23.05
CA ILE A 166 -24.59 -1.51 21.62
C ILE A 166 -25.69 -2.51 21.26
N VAL A 167 -26.75 -2.02 20.64
CA VAL A 167 -27.89 -2.81 20.13
C VAL A 167 -27.71 -3.11 18.62
N GLY A 168 -26.94 -2.28 17.93
CA GLY A 168 -26.56 -2.43 16.52
C GLY A 168 -25.79 -1.20 16.05
N ALA A 169 -25.32 -1.22 14.82
CA ALA A 169 -24.70 -0.06 14.17
C ALA A 169 -24.93 -0.07 12.66
N ASP A 170 -24.75 1.10 12.04
CA ASP A 170 -24.79 1.34 10.61
C ASP A 170 -23.42 1.84 10.14
N LEU A 171 -23.00 1.45 8.96
CA LEU A 171 -21.75 1.84 8.32
C LEU A 171 -22.06 2.36 6.91
N ALA A 172 -21.54 3.53 6.58
CA ALA A 172 -21.42 4.05 5.23
C ALA A 172 -19.95 4.33 4.93
N MET A 173 -19.46 3.85 3.80
CA MET A 173 -18.09 4.06 3.35
C MET A 173 -18.08 4.36 1.86
N SER A 174 -17.20 5.27 1.46
CA SER A 174 -16.81 5.48 0.06
C SER A 174 -15.31 5.72 0.00
N GLY A 175 -14.69 5.33 -1.11
CA GLY A 175 -13.28 5.67 -1.31
C GLY A 175 -12.72 5.19 -2.63
N THR A 176 -11.59 5.77 -3.00
CA THR A 176 -10.83 5.45 -4.20
C THR A 176 -9.38 5.22 -3.79
N LEU A 177 -8.81 4.10 -4.21
CA LEU A 177 -7.38 3.82 -4.19
C LEU A 177 -6.89 3.83 -5.63
N ASP A 178 -5.81 4.54 -5.92
CA ASP A 178 -5.18 4.58 -7.23
C ASP A 178 -3.68 4.40 -7.05
N HIS A 179 -3.07 3.59 -7.92
CA HIS A 179 -1.64 3.37 -7.99
C HIS A 179 -1.25 3.29 -9.46
N ASP A 180 -0.32 4.13 -9.89
CA ASP A 180 0.17 4.18 -11.27
C ASP A 180 1.69 3.98 -11.26
N SER A 181 2.14 2.90 -11.91
CA SER A 181 3.54 2.50 -12.15
C SER A 181 3.60 1.41 -13.26
N GLU A 182 4.71 0.64 -13.36
CA GLU A 182 5.59 0.38 -14.56
C GLU A 182 7.06 0.43 -13.96
N ALA A 183 8.22 -0.31 -14.23
CA ALA A 183 9.73 -0.44 -13.78
C ALA A 183 11.09 -0.28 -14.63
N GLU A 184 11.75 0.90 -14.86
CA GLU A 184 12.65 1.17 -16.06
C GLU A 184 14.02 0.51 -16.03
N LEU A 185 14.36 -0.29 -17.05
CA LEU A 185 15.63 -1.02 -17.12
C LEU A 185 16.15 -1.19 -18.56
N ARG A 186 17.21 -0.44 -18.89
CA ARG A 186 18.06 -0.70 -20.06
C ARG A 186 19.38 -1.31 -19.61
N VAL A 187 19.82 -2.35 -20.31
CA VAL A 187 21.11 -3.04 -20.07
C VAL A 187 21.81 -3.25 -21.39
N GLU A 188 23.10 -2.93 -21.47
CA GLU A 188 23.95 -3.17 -22.62
C GLU A 188 25.23 -3.89 -22.18
N VAL A 189 25.41 -5.12 -22.65
CA VAL A 189 26.55 -5.99 -22.32
C VAL A 189 27.34 -6.27 -23.59
N ALA A 190 28.60 -5.84 -23.62
CA ALA A 190 29.57 -6.29 -24.61
C ALA A 190 30.60 -7.20 -23.94
N ALA A 191 30.87 -8.37 -24.53
CA ALA A 191 31.90 -9.29 -24.09
C ALA A 191 32.19 -10.31 -25.22
N GLY A 192 33.39 -10.92 -25.22
CA GLY A 192 33.77 -11.92 -26.23
C GLY A 192 33.92 -11.42 -27.67
N GLY A 193 33.64 -10.14 -27.94
CA GLY A 193 33.52 -9.55 -29.28
C GLY A 193 32.08 -9.47 -29.79
N GLU A 194 31.10 -9.88 -28.99
CA GLU A 194 29.67 -9.76 -29.25
C GLU A 194 29.06 -8.64 -28.37
N THR A 195 27.83 -8.22 -28.67
CA THR A 195 27.11 -7.22 -27.86
C THR A 195 25.61 -7.52 -27.84
N ILE A 196 25.04 -7.54 -26.64
CA ILE A 196 23.61 -7.74 -26.38
C ILE A 196 23.09 -6.52 -25.64
N SER A 197 21.93 -6.01 -26.06
CA SER A 197 21.16 -5.03 -25.30
C SER A 197 19.75 -5.55 -24.99
N ALA A 198 19.19 -5.03 -23.90
CA ALA A 198 17.80 -5.16 -23.48
C ALA A 198 17.31 -3.76 -23.09
N ASP A 199 16.05 -3.44 -23.41
CA ASP A 199 15.44 -2.14 -23.15
C ASP A 199 13.99 -2.40 -22.74
N ILE A 200 13.78 -2.70 -21.45
CA ILE A 200 12.58 -3.41 -20.97
C ILE A 200 11.51 -2.40 -20.54
N THR A 201 10.22 -2.72 -20.75
CA THR A 201 9.03 -1.92 -20.33
C THR A 201 7.79 -2.78 -19.97
N LEU A 202 7.74 -3.33 -18.76
CA LEU A 202 6.50 -3.74 -18.03
C LEU A 202 5.54 -2.56 -17.76
N GLN A 203 4.36 -2.75 -17.16
CA GLN A 203 3.42 -1.70 -16.66
C GLN A 203 2.68 -2.21 -15.41
N LEU A 204 2.21 -1.33 -14.52
CA LEU A 204 1.32 -1.64 -13.40
C LEU A 204 0.51 -0.43 -12.91
N ALA A 205 -0.63 -0.16 -13.55
CA ALA A 205 -1.67 0.69 -13.01
C ALA A 205 -2.76 -0.15 -12.33
N VAL A 206 -3.20 0.23 -11.13
CA VAL A 206 -4.27 -0.44 -10.36
C VAL A 206 -5.14 0.61 -9.66
N ALA A 207 -6.41 0.69 -10.06
CA ALA A 207 -7.40 1.58 -9.47
C ALA A 207 -8.58 0.79 -8.87
N VAL A 208 -8.90 1.06 -7.61
CA VAL A 208 -10.01 0.46 -6.86
C VAL A 208 -10.95 1.57 -6.40
N ASP A 209 -12.12 1.67 -7.03
CA ASP A 209 -13.14 2.65 -6.73
C ASP A 209 -14.33 2.00 -6.02
N VAL A 210 -14.72 2.53 -4.86
CA VAL A 210 -15.87 2.12 -4.05
C VAL A 210 -16.80 3.34 -3.90
N PRO A 211 -17.69 3.61 -4.88
CA PRO A 211 -18.62 4.74 -4.82
C PRO A 211 -19.58 4.70 -3.62
N SER A 212 -19.89 3.51 -3.13
CA SER A 212 -20.74 3.30 -1.96
C SER A 212 -20.64 1.86 -1.45
N LEU A 213 -20.31 1.72 -0.17
CA LEU A 213 -20.47 0.53 0.63
C LEU A 213 -21.38 0.94 1.81
N THR A 214 -22.50 0.24 2.01
CA THR A 214 -23.41 0.49 3.13
C THR A 214 -23.77 -0.81 3.83
N ALA A 215 -23.61 -0.87 5.15
CA ALA A 215 -23.87 -2.05 5.96
C ALA A 215 -24.69 -1.71 7.22
N GLU A 216 -25.58 -2.63 7.59
CA GLU A 216 -26.38 -2.65 8.80
C GLU A 216 -25.99 -3.88 9.64
N TRP A 217 -25.74 -3.68 10.92
CA TRP A 217 -25.59 -4.75 11.92
C TRP A 217 -26.59 -4.54 13.06
N ARG A 218 -27.23 -5.64 13.51
CA ARG A 218 -28.12 -5.68 14.67
C ARG A 218 -27.74 -6.87 15.54
N THR A 219 -27.70 -6.65 16.86
CA THR A 219 -27.36 -7.67 17.86
C THR A 219 -28.53 -8.62 18.15
N HIS A 220 -28.25 -9.82 18.69
CA HIS A 220 -29.29 -10.68 19.30
C HIS A 220 -29.57 -10.34 20.77
N ASP A 221 -28.57 -9.82 21.48
CA ASP A 221 -28.60 -9.35 22.86
C ASP A 221 -27.67 -8.12 22.93
N PRO A 222 -28.01 -7.00 23.61
CA PRO A 222 -27.17 -5.81 23.61
C PRO A 222 -25.76 -6.05 24.21
N VAL A 223 -24.72 -5.73 23.42
CA VAL A 223 -23.31 -6.07 23.66
C VAL A 223 -22.56 -4.91 24.32
N ASP A 224 -21.72 -5.20 25.31
CA ASP A 224 -20.98 -4.20 26.09
C ASP A 224 -19.49 -4.18 25.71
N PHE A 225 -19.17 -3.64 24.53
CA PHE A 225 -17.77 -3.51 24.09
C PHE A 225 -17.01 -2.46 24.89
N TYR A 226 -17.64 -1.39 25.38
CA TYR A 226 -16.94 -0.37 26.15
C TYR A 226 -16.50 -0.88 27.53
N TRP A 227 -17.28 -1.76 28.19
CA TRP A 227 -16.80 -2.42 29.40
C TRP A 227 -15.51 -3.22 29.15
N MET A 228 -15.41 -3.88 27.99
CA MET A 228 -14.19 -4.61 27.58
C MET A 228 -13.03 -3.66 27.27
N MET A 229 -13.30 -2.55 26.56
CA MET A 229 -12.31 -1.48 26.35
C MET A 229 -11.77 -0.99 27.69
N ASP A 230 -12.62 -0.76 28.70
CA ASP A 230 -12.27 -0.27 30.04
C ASP A 230 -11.43 -1.25 30.90
N GLN A 231 -11.30 -2.52 30.51
CA GLN A 231 -10.44 -3.48 31.23
C GLN A 231 -9.00 -3.51 30.69
N ASP A 232 -8.04 -3.85 31.56
CA ASP A 232 -6.66 -4.15 31.17
C ASP A 232 -6.48 -5.65 30.85
N GLY A 233 -5.59 -5.99 29.92
CA GLY A 233 -5.22 -7.36 29.56
C GLY A 233 -6.29 -8.15 28.80
N VAL A 234 -7.17 -7.47 28.05
CA VAL A 234 -8.16 -8.14 27.18
C VAL A 234 -7.51 -8.46 25.84
N SER A 235 -7.56 -9.72 25.45
CA SER A 235 -7.15 -10.20 24.12
C SER A 235 -8.08 -11.36 23.78
N ASP A 236 -9.12 -11.07 23.01
CA ASP A 236 -10.21 -12.00 22.69
C ASP A 236 -10.81 -11.63 21.32
N SER A 237 -11.61 -12.53 20.76
CA SER A 237 -12.47 -12.32 19.59
C SER A 237 -13.88 -12.90 19.78
N ASN A 238 -14.12 -13.77 20.77
CA ASN A 238 -15.42 -14.44 20.95
C ASN A 238 -16.28 -13.75 22.02
N PHE A 239 -16.69 -12.52 21.72
CA PHE A 239 -17.39 -11.63 22.65
C PHE A 239 -18.85 -11.99 22.94
N CYS A 240 -19.47 -12.83 22.10
CA CYS A 240 -20.93 -12.93 22.01
C CYS A 240 -21.46 -14.32 22.37
N TYR A 241 -22.54 -14.35 23.14
CA TYR A 241 -23.13 -15.60 23.61
C TYR A 241 -23.76 -16.37 22.44
N ARG A 242 -23.48 -17.68 22.35
CA ARG A 242 -24.01 -18.59 21.30
C ARG A 242 -23.38 -18.33 19.91
N ASP A 243 -22.08 -18.02 19.93
CA ASP A 243 -21.16 -18.08 18.78
C ASP A 243 -21.40 -17.04 17.66
N SER A 244 -22.31 -16.08 17.82
CA SER A 244 -22.51 -14.97 16.87
C SER A 244 -23.07 -13.71 17.55
N CYS A 245 -22.62 -12.52 17.14
CA CYS A 245 -23.15 -11.24 17.62
C CYS A 245 -24.35 -10.74 16.81
N GLY A 246 -25.03 -11.62 16.07
CA GLY A 246 -25.92 -11.24 14.96
C GLY A 246 -25.20 -11.27 13.61
N MET A 247 -25.85 -10.68 12.60
CA MET A 247 -25.38 -10.68 11.21
C MET A 247 -25.15 -9.24 10.72
N VAL A 248 -24.13 -9.05 9.89
CA VAL A 248 -23.91 -7.83 9.11
C VAL A 248 -24.53 -8.04 7.72
N SER A 249 -25.38 -7.12 7.31
CA SER A 249 -26.03 -7.14 5.99
C SER A 249 -25.75 -5.84 5.25
N GLY A 250 -25.51 -5.86 3.95
CA GLY A 250 -25.19 -4.62 3.25
C GLY A 250 -25.28 -4.72 1.74
N ASP A 251 -25.27 -3.55 1.11
CA ASP A 251 -25.20 -3.34 -0.34
C ASP A 251 -23.86 -2.65 -0.66
N TYR A 252 -23.26 -2.96 -1.81
CA TYR A 252 -22.03 -2.32 -2.27
C TYR A 252 -21.99 -2.08 -3.79
N ALA A 253 -21.16 -1.11 -4.19
CA ALA A 253 -20.70 -0.90 -5.56
C ALA A 253 -19.18 -0.75 -5.56
N LEU A 254 -18.53 -1.43 -6.50
CA LEU A 254 -17.07 -1.54 -6.66
C LEU A 254 -16.74 -1.45 -8.15
N THR A 255 -15.65 -0.78 -8.51
CA THR A 255 -14.94 -1.00 -9.78
C THR A 255 -13.46 -1.20 -9.51
N ILE A 256 -12.92 -2.35 -9.92
CA ILE A 256 -11.47 -2.56 -10.00
C ILE A 256 -11.08 -2.40 -11.47
N SER A 257 -10.09 -1.57 -11.75
CA SER A 257 -9.44 -1.45 -13.06
C SER A 257 -7.95 -1.73 -12.90
N TYR A 258 -7.36 -2.44 -13.85
CA TYR A 258 -5.92 -2.67 -13.88
C TYR A 258 -5.39 -2.59 -15.30
N ALA A 259 -4.14 -2.19 -15.43
CA ALA A 259 -3.36 -2.32 -16.65
C ALA A 259 -1.94 -2.77 -16.28
N ALA A 260 -1.43 -3.77 -16.99
CA ALA A 260 -0.06 -4.22 -16.87
C ALA A 260 0.47 -4.65 -18.24
N SER A 261 1.77 -4.47 -18.45
CA SER A 261 2.47 -4.96 -19.64
C SER A 261 3.81 -5.56 -19.25
N VAL A 262 4.53 -6.06 -20.24
CA VAL A 262 5.96 -6.36 -20.34
C VAL A 262 6.30 -6.09 -21.80
N ALA A 263 7.42 -5.44 -22.10
CA ALA A 263 7.81 -5.10 -23.46
C ALA A 263 9.33 -5.00 -23.58
N GLY A 264 9.86 -5.09 -24.80
CA GLY A 264 11.28 -4.84 -25.08
C GLY A 264 12.24 -5.86 -24.45
N ILE A 265 11.73 -7.00 -23.97
CA ILE A 265 12.55 -8.16 -23.67
C ILE A 265 13.16 -8.65 -24.99
N PRO A 266 14.49 -8.82 -25.10
CA PRO A 266 15.14 -9.23 -26.34
C PRO A 266 14.95 -10.74 -26.59
N SER A 267 13.71 -11.10 -26.87
CA SER A 267 13.18 -12.43 -27.18
C SER A 267 13.97 -13.15 -28.28
N GLU A 268 14.35 -12.42 -29.34
CA GLU A 268 15.21 -12.92 -30.42
C GLU A 268 16.55 -13.45 -29.89
N ASN A 269 17.18 -12.80 -28.90
CA ASN A 269 18.47 -13.22 -28.34
C ASN A 269 18.40 -14.56 -27.57
N PHE A 270 17.20 -14.97 -27.17
CA PHE A 270 16.94 -16.26 -26.53
C PHE A 270 16.32 -17.29 -27.48
N GLY A 271 16.25 -17.00 -28.78
CA GLY A 271 15.75 -17.91 -29.81
C GLY A 271 14.23 -17.93 -30.00
N PHE A 272 13.51 -16.94 -29.46
CA PHE A 272 12.07 -16.77 -29.67
C PHE A 272 11.78 -15.78 -30.81
N ASP A 273 10.54 -15.74 -31.30
CA ASP A 273 10.10 -14.66 -32.21
C ASP A 273 10.26 -13.29 -31.54
N ALA A 274 10.47 -12.24 -32.33
CA ALA A 274 10.35 -10.86 -31.84
C ALA A 274 8.97 -10.63 -31.19
N ASP A 275 8.95 -9.82 -30.13
CA ASP A 275 7.77 -9.51 -29.30
C ASP A 275 7.21 -10.74 -28.53
N ALA A 276 7.89 -11.91 -28.48
CA ALA A 276 7.33 -13.13 -27.88
C ALA A 276 7.13 -13.09 -26.34
N PHE A 277 7.74 -12.12 -25.66
CA PHE A 277 7.53 -11.85 -24.23
C PHE A 277 6.89 -10.47 -23.99
N ASP A 278 6.40 -9.80 -25.05
CA ASP A 278 5.74 -8.51 -24.97
C ASP A 278 4.26 -8.70 -24.59
N ILE A 279 4.03 -8.88 -23.29
CA ILE A 279 2.72 -9.10 -22.66
C ILE A 279 2.01 -7.75 -22.50
N SER A 280 0.71 -7.67 -22.78
CA SER A 280 -0.09 -6.49 -22.39
C SER A 280 -1.52 -6.89 -22.07
N MET A 281 -1.95 -6.53 -20.86
CA MET A 281 -3.26 -6.85 -20.30
C MET A 281 -3.88 -5.62 -19.64
N SER A 282 -5.16 -5.41 -19.86
CA SER A 282 -5.96 -4.45 -19.08
C SER A 282 -7.42 -4.87 -19.11
N ASP A 283 -8.09 -4.77 -17.97
CA ASP A 283 -9.55 -4.90 -17.89
C ASP A 283 -10.09 -4.06 -16.72
N SER A 284 -11.39 -3.84 -16.71
CA SER A 284 -12.11 -3.09 -15.69
C SER A 284 -13.38 -3.85 -15.30
N VAL A 285 -13.44 -4.33 -14.06
CA VAL A 285 -14.60 -5.08 -13.56
C VAL A 285 -15.35 -4.25 -12.53
N THR A 286 -16.53 -3.77 -12.93
CA THR A 286 -17.53 -3.22 -12.01
C THR A 286 -18.38 -4.34 -11.43
N SER A 287 -18.39 -4.46 -10.10
CA SER A 287 -19.28 -5.34 -9.34
C SER A 287 -20.23 -4.52 -8.48
N ALA A 288 -21.45 -5.04 -8.26
CA ALA A 288 -22.40 -4.47 -7.32
C ALA A 288 -23.30 -5.60 -6.80
N GLY A 289 -23.35 -5.75 -5.49
CA GLY A 289 -23.94 -6.90 -4.83
C GLY A 289 -24.47 -6.57 -3.45
N ALA A 290 -24.96 -7.61 -2.76
CA ALA A 290 -25.46 -7.50 -1.40
C ALA A 290 -25.06 -8.74 -0.59
N PHE A 291 -24.47 -8.52 0.59
CA PHE A 291 -23.88 -9.54 1.45
C PHE A 291 -24.68 -9.73 2.74
N PHE A 292 -24.52 -10.90 3.37
CA PHE A 292 -25.20 -11.26 4.62
C PHE A 292 -24.32 -12.21 5.45
N GLU A 293 -23.39 -11.62 6.19
CA GLU A 293 -22.29 -12.32 6.86
C GLU A 293 -22.42 -12.28 8.39
N GLN A 294 -21.76 -13.24 9.05
CA GLN A 294 -21.76 -13.34 10.51
C GLN A 294 -20.87 -12.24 11.11
N PHE A 295 -21.39 -11.47 12.09
CA PHE A 295 -20.57 -10.48 12.78
C PHE A 295 -19.46 -11.16 13.60
N ASP A 296 -18.25 -10.63 13.45
CA ASP A 296 -17.01 -10.98 14.14
C ASP A 296 -16.17 -9.70 14.29
N THR A 297 -15.29 -9.63 15.31
CA THR A 297 -14.36 -8.51 15.50
C THR A 297 -13.21 -8.90 16.44
N ALA A 298 -12.29 -7.98 16.70
CA ALA A 298 -11.20 -8.15 17.66
C ALA A 298 -11.08 -6.93 18.59
N ILE A 299 -10.59 -7.18 19.81
CA ILE A 299 -10.14 -6.13 20.73
C ILE A 299 -8.81 -6.56 21.36
N TYR A 300 -7.93 -5.58 21.56
CA TYR A 300 -6.75 -5.72 22.39
C TYR A 300 -6.66 -4.54 23.36
N THR A 301 -6.46 -4.83 24.64
CA THR A 301 -6.09 -3.82 25.66
C THR A 301 -4.79 -4.22 26.35
N GLY A 302 -3.96 -3.23 26.66
CA GLY A 302 -2.66 -3.45 27.29
C GLY A 302 -2.77 -4.09 28.68
N ASP A 303 -1.75 -4.86 29.08
CA ASP A 303 -1.70 -5.57 30.37
C ASP A 303 -1.74 -4.65 31.62
N HIS A 304 -1.57 -3.33 31.44
CA HIS A 304 -1.67 -2.33 32.50
C HIS A 304 -2.04 -0.93 31.99
N THR A 305 -2.87 -0.22 32.75
CA THR A 305 -3.05 1.23 32.69
C THR A 305 -2.28 1.92 33.85
N PRO A 306 -1.49 2.98 33.60
CA PRO A 306 -1.19 3.56 32.29
C PRO A 306 -0.28 2.65 31.46
N SER A 307 -0.40 2.72 30.13
CA SER A 307 0.40 1.85 29.25
C SER A 307 1.86 2.29 29.13
N CYS A 308 2.14 3.59 29.18
CA CYS A 308 3.48 4.14 28.95
C CYS A 308 4.14 4.67 30.23
N GLN A 309 5.45 4.46 30.34
CA GLN A 309 6.25 5.05 31.41
C GLN A 309 6.26 6.60 31.27
N GLY A 310 6.25 7.30 32.40
CA GLY A 310 6.16 8.76 32.44
C GLY A 310 4.72 9.31 32.46
N LEU A 311 3.74 8.59 31.92
CA LEU A 311 2.33 8.99 31.98
C LEU A 311 1.70 8.71 33.36
N GLY A 312 0.72 9.54 33.73
CA GLY A 312 -0.20 9.25 34.83
C GLY A 312 -1.28 8.26 34.39
N TYR A 313 -1.88 7.54 35.35
CA TYR A 313 -3.10 6.74 35.11
C TYR A 313 -4.24 7.61 34.56
N THR A 314 -4.31 8.85 35.05
CA THR A 314 -5.21 9.91 34.59
C THR A 314 -4.39 11.18 34.43
N VAL A 315 -4.66 11.96 33.38
CA VAL A 315 -3.97 13.21 33.04
C VAL A 315 -4.97 14.26 32.53
N ASP A 316 -4.63 15.55 32.66
CA ASP A 316 -5.32 16.64 31.98
C ASP A 316 -4.68 16.86 30.59
N ALA A 317 -5.45 16.74 29.51
CA ALA A 317 -5.02 16.96 28.13
C ALA A 317 -5.72 18.18 27.49
N ASP A 318 -5.00 18.93 26.64
CA ASP A 318 -5.59 19.97 25.80
C ASP A 318 -6.05 19.36 24.46
N LEU A 319 -7.36 19.23 24.29
CA LEU A 319 -7.98 18.64 23.11
C LEU A 319 -8.53 19.71 22.15
N GLY A 320 -7.95 20.92 22.16
CA GLY A 320 -8.38 22.05 21.33
C GLY A 320 -9.74 22.60 21.77
N GLN A 321 -9.97 22.64 23.08
CA GLN A 321 -11.23 23.01 23.72
C GLN A 321 -11.05 24.16 24.73
N ASP A 322 -12.14 24.83 25.11
CA ASP A 322 -12.15 25.95 26.08
C ASP A 322 -11.63 25.55 27.49
N ALA A 323 -11.46 24.25 27.76
CA ALA A 323 -10.90 23.68 28.98
C ALA A 323 -10.19 22.34 28.72
N LEU A 324 -9.21 22.03 29.56
CA LEU A 324 -8.53 20.73 29.58
C LEU A 324 -9.51 19.60 29.92
N THR A 325 -9.28 18.42 29.35
CA THR A 325 -10.10 17.22 29.53
C THR A 325 -9.33 16.18 30.35
N GLU A 326 -9.97 15.61 31.38
CA GLU A 326 -9.40 14.56 32.22
C GLU A 326 -9.55 13.20 31.50
N VAL A 327 -8.44 12.58 31.10
CA VAL A 327 -8.40 11.33 30.30
C VAL A 327 -7.51 10.26 30.94
N GLN A 328 -7.74 8.99 30.63
CA GLN A 328 -6.88 7.87 31.01
C GLN A 328 -5.94 7.46 29.86
N CYS A 329 -4.66 7.28 30.15
CA CYS A 329 -3.65 6.94 29.15
C CYS A 329 -3.44 5.43 29.04
N ARG A 330 -4.01 4.77 28.03
CA ARG A 330 -4.03 3.31 27.94
C ARG A 330 -4.04 2.76 26.52
N THR A 331 -3.41 1.61 26.30
CA THR A 331 -3.43 0.93 25.00
C THR A 331 -4.78 0.26 24.79
N ILE A 332 -5.53 0.74 23.81
CA ILE A 332 -6.77 0.14 23.30
C ILE A 332 -6.62 0.04 21.78
N LEU A 333 -6.87 -1.13 21.21
CA LEU A 333 -6.94 -1.36 19.77
C LEU A 333 -8.22 -2.16 19.45
N PRO A 334 -9.05 -1.73 18.49
CA PRO A 334 -8.94 -0.49 17.71
C PRO A 334 -9.08 0.78 18.58
N PHE A 335 -8.62 1.92 18.06
CA PHE A 335 -8.75 3.25 18.70
C PHE A 335 -10.14 3.89 18.48
N PHE A 336 -11.13 3.07 18.16
CA PHE A 336 -12.54 3.42 17.93
C PHE A 336 -13.40 2.22 18.37
N SER A 337 -14.72 2.26 18.18
CA SER A 337 -15.60 1.15 18.59
C SER A 337 -15.21 -0.17 17.90
N PRO A 338 -15.02 -1.29 18.62
CA PRO A 338 -14.73 -2.59 18.01
C PRO A 338 -15.76 -3.05 16.96
N ALA A 339 -17.00 -2.55 17.03
CA ALA A 339 -18.01 -2.82 16.02
C ALA A 339 -17.74 -2.16 14.66
N LEU A 340 -17.07 -1.01 14.62
CA LEU A 340 -16.59 -0.40 13.37
C LEU A 340 -15.51 -1.27 12.71
N LEU A 341 -14.56 -1.82 13.48
CA LEU A 341 -13.55 -2.73 12.95
C LEU A 341 -14.20 -3.99 12.34
N GLY A 342 -15.14 -4.60 13.06
CA GLY A 342 -15.86 -5.79 12.60
C GLY A 342 -16.67 -5.53 11.33
N MET A 343 -17.54 -4.51 11.34
CA MET A 343 -18.34 -4.16 10.17
C MET A 343 -17.49 -3.75 8.96
N GLY A 344 -16.42 -2.97 9.16
CA GLY A 344 -15.51 -2.57 8.10
C GLY A 344 -14.79 -3.77 7.48
N ALA A 345 -14.17 -4.63 8.30
CA ALA A 345 -13.47 -5.82 7.84
C ALA A 345 -14.39 -6.81 7.10
N ILE A 346 -15.59 -7.06 7.63
CA ILE A 346 -16.58 -7.96 7.00
C ILE A 346 -17.09 -7.40 5.68
N SER A 347 -17.42 -6.10 5.64
CA SER A 347 -17.97 -5.47 4.43
C SER A 347 -16.93 -5.43 3.32
N LEU A 348 -15.69 -5.02 3.62
CA LEU A 348 -14.59 -5.02 2.65
C LEU A 348 -14.23 -6.45 2.19
N ASN A 349 -14.16 -7.42 3.11
CA ASN A 349 -13.96 -8.83 2.75
C ASN A 349 -15.06 -9.33 1.79
N SER A 350 -16.32 -8.96 2.03
CA SER A 350 -17.45 -9.34 1.16
C SER A 350 -17.33 -8.70 -0.23
N VAL A 351 -17.00 -7.40 -0.29
CA VAL A 351 -16.75 -6.63 -1.53
C VAL A 351 -15.68 -7.30 -2.40
N PHE A 352 -14.59 -7.78 -1.79
CA PHE A 352 -13.52 -8.46 -2.52
C PHE A 352 -13.81 -9.94 -2.82
N GLN A 353 -14.52 -10.68 -1.95
CA GLN A 353 -14.80 -12.12 -2.15
C GLN A 353 -15.91 -12.41 -3.16
N ASP A 354 -16.98 -11.59 -3.24
CA ASP A 354 -17.96 -11.68 -4.33
C ASP A 354 -17.39 -11.17 -5.67
N SER A 355 -16.15 -10.66 -5.68
CA SER A 355 -15.43 -10.30 -6.89
C SER A 355 -14.76 -11.56 -7.49
N GLU A 356 -15.56 -12.43 -8.12
CA GLU A 356 -15.07 -13.54 -9.00
C GLU A 356 -14.03 -13.05 -10.02
N SER A 357 -14.07 -11.75 -10.33
CA SER A 357 -13.08 -11.00 -11.10
C SER A 357 -11.66 -11.05 -10.55
N PHE A 358 -11.40 -10.96 -9.23
CA PHE A 358 -10.01 -10.88 -8.76
C PHE A 358 -9.26 -12.20 -8.98
N GLU A 359 -9.95 -13.32 -8.71
CA GLU A 359 -9.49 -14.67 -9.07
C GLU A 359 -9.36 -14.85 -10.60
N ALA A 360 -10.31 -14.35 -11.39
CA ALA A 360 -10.23 -14.42 -12.86
C ALA A 360 -9.09 -13.57 -13.44
N VAL A 361 -8.76 -12.43 -12.83
CA VAL A 361 -7.63 -11.56 -13.21
C VAL A 361 -6.30 -12.22 -12.86
N ILE A 362 -6.17 -12.82 -11.67
CA ILE A 362 -4.99 -13.64 -11.32
C ILE A 362 -4.84 -14.80 -12.30
N GLN A 363 -5.93 -15.51 -12.64
CA GLN A 363 -5.89 -16.61 -13.60
C GLN A 363 -5.57 -16.17 -15.04
N GLU A 364 -5.95 -14.96 -15.45
CA GLU A 364 -5.55 -14.39 -16.75
C GLU A 364 -4.08 -13.95 -16.74
N ILE A 365 -3.58 -13.38 -15.63
CA ILE A 365 -2.15 -13.08 -15.42
C ILE A 365 -1.32 -14.37 -15.50
N GLU A 366 -1.68 -15.38 -14.71
CA GLU A 366 -1.04 -16.70 -14.71
C GLU A 366 -1.11 -17.33 -16.10
N TYR A 367 -2.26 -17.30 -16.77
CA TYR A 367 -2.41 -17.86 -18.11
C TYR A 367 -1.57 -17.14 -19.17
N GLN A 368 -1.49 -15.80 -19.17
CA GLN A 368 -0.67 -15.08 -20.14
C GLN A 368 0.83 -15.33 -19.93
N ILE A 369 1.29 -15.34 -18.67
CA ILE A 369 2.66 -15.69 -18.31
C ILE A 369 2.96 -17.14 -18.70
N GLU A 370 2.12 -18.11 -18.32
CA GLU A 370 2.26 -19.51 -18.73
C GLU A 370 2.22 -19.66 -20.25
N SER A 371 1.38 -18.94 -20.98
CA SER A 371 1.30 -19.04 -22.44
C SER A 371 2.55 -18.52 -23.15
N SER A 372 3.21 -17.51 -22.57
CA SER A 372 4.46 -16.95 -23.09
C SER A 372 5.62 -17.94 -22.92
N PHE A 373 5.65 -18.69 -21.81
CA PHE A 373 6.60 -19.78 -21.60
C PHE A 373 6.23 -21.09 -22.33
N ASN A 374 4.95 -21.34 -22.61
CA ASN A 374 4.44 -22.52 -23.30
C ASN A 374 4.28 -22.31 -24.82
N ASN A 375 5.12 -21.47 -25.43
CA ASN A 375 5.43 -21.61 -26.86
C ASN A 375 6.29 -22.88 -27.07
N GLU A 376 5.64 -24.04 -26.92
CA GLU A 376 6.15 -25.33 -27.36
C GLU A 376 6.42 -25.25 -28.87
N ASN A 377 7.68 -25.04 -29.23
CA ASN A 377 8.16 -25.36 -30.58
C ASN A 377 8.30 -26.90 -30.71
N GLU A 378 7.25 -27.65 -30.33
CA GLU A 378 7.11 -29.08 -30.63
C GLU A 378 6.91 -29.23 -32.14
N THR A 379 8.03 -29.19 -32.89
CA THR A 379 8.07 -29.72 -34.25
C THR A 379 7.58 -31.16 -34.19
N SER A 380 6.38 -31.40 -34.72
CA SER A 380 5.65 -32.63 -34.44
C SER A 380 6.50 -33.85 -34.80
N PRO A 381 6.51 -34.96 -34.04
CA PRO A 381 7.43 -36.09 -34.24
C PRO A 381 7.20 -36.93 -35.52
N ASN A 382 6.55 -36.37 -36.54
CA ASN A 382 6.43 -36.87 -37.91
C ASN A 382 6.79 -35.79 -38.97
N GLU A 383 7.18 -34.58 -38.56
CA GLU A 383 7.68 -33.50 -39.40
C GLU A 383 9.14 -33.80 -39.79
N VAL A 384 9.55 -33.34 -40.97
CA VAL A 384 10.90 -33.53 -41.51
C VAL A 384 11.49 -32.14 -41.72
N PHE A 385 12.53 -31.83 -40.96
CA PHE A 385 13.32 -30.62 -41.16
C PHE A 385 14.30 -30.84 -42.32
N VAL A 386 14.60 -29.78 -43.06
CA VAL A 386 15.49 -29.82 -44.23
C VAL A 386 16.62 -28.85 -43.97
N CYS A 387 17.82 -29.39 -43.75
CA CYS A 387 19.07 -28.64 -43.57
C CYS A 387 19.32 -27.72 -44.78
N ASP A 388 20.09 -26.65 -44.60
CA ASP A 388 20.41 -25.71 -45.69
C ASP A 388 21.25 -26.36 -46.82
N ASP A 389 22.02 -27.41 -46.52
CA ASP A 389 22.69 -28.28 -47.52
C ASP A 389 21.72 -29.19 -48.31
N GLY A 390 20.47 -29.33 -47.86
CA GLY A 390 19.42 -30.17 -48.45
C GLY A 390 19.30 -31.58 -47.87
N THR A 391 19.95 -31.87 -46.74
CA THR A 391 19.76 -33.10 -45.95
C THR A 391 18.40 -33.08 -45.23
N GLU A 392 17.79 -34.25 -45.02
CA GLU A 392 16.48 -34.41 -44.34
C GLU A 392 16.66 -35.10 -42.98
N ILE A 393 16.23 -34.45 -41.89
CA ILE A 393 16.28 -34.98 -40.52
C ILE A 393 14.87 -34.97 -39.86
N PRO A 394 14.63 -35.71 -38.76
CA PRO A 394 13.38 -35.62 -38.01
C PRO A 394 13.28 -34.28 -37.27
N GLY A 395 12.08 -33.67 -37.21
CA GLY A 395 11.89 -32.39 -36.50
C GLY A 395 12.14 -32.38 -34.99
N TYR A 396 12.40 -33.54 -34.37
CA TYR A 396 12.80 -33.66 -32.96
C TYR A 396 14.34 -33.68 -32.77
N TRP A 397 15.12 -33.59 -33.85
CA TRP A 397 16.57 -33.32 -33.87
C TRP A 397 16.80 -31.87 -34.33
N VAL A 398 16.01 -30.92 -33.80
CA VAL A 398 16.11 -29.49 -34.13
C VAL A 398 16.18 -28.77 -32.80
N ASN A 399 17.30 -28.11 -32.52
CA ASN A 399 17.65 -27.56 -31.20
C ASN A 399 17.59 -28.62 -30.07
N ASP A 400 18.11 -29.83 -30.33
CA ASP A 400 18.20 -30.93 -29.34
C ASP A 400 19.57 -30.99 -28.61
N GLY A 401 20.56 -30.26 -29.14
CA GLY A 401 21.88 -30.02 -28.53
C GLY A 401 23.05 -30.79 -29.18
N GLU A 402 22.82 -31.56 -30.24
CA GLU A 402 23.85 -32.30 -30.99
C GLU A 402 23.77 -31.97 -32.51
N GLU A 403 24.92 -31.81 -33.18
CA GLU A 403 25.01 -31.44 -34.61
C GLU A 403 24.65 -32.62 -35.54
N ASP A 404 23.37 -32.81 -35.88
CA ASP A 404 22.87 -33.93 -36.72
C ASP A 404 22.76 -33.54 -38.23
N CYS A 405 22.57 -32.27 -38.58
CA CYS A 405 22.76 -31.74 -39.95
C CYS A 405 24.27 -31.62 -40.27
N PRO A 406 24.73 -31.99 -41.49
CA PRO A 406 26.15 -31.89 -41.88
C PRO A 406 26.73 -30.46 -41.98
N ASP A 407 25.90 -29.44 -41.80
CA ASP A 407 26.23 -28.02 -41.75
C ASP A 407 25.76 -27.35 -40.43
N GLY A 408 25.21 -28.13 -39.48
CA GLY A 408 24.65 -27.66 -38.22
C GLY A 408 23.51 -26.66 -38.36
N SER A 409 22.70 -26.73 -39.43
CA SER A 409 21.55 -25.82 -39.63
C SER A 409 20.26 -26.22 -38.90
N ASP A 410 20.31 -27.30 -38.12
CA ASP A 410 19.28 -27.82 -37.21
C ASP A 410 19.44 -27.34 -35.76
N GLU A 411 20.67 -27.22 -35.31
CA GLU A 411 21.02 -26.53 -34.06
C GLU A 411 21.02 -25.01 -34.26
N MET A 412 20.83 -24.26 -33.16
CA MET A 412 20.63 -22.81 -33.22
C MET A 412 21.95 -22.02 -33.43
N ASN A 413 22.52 -22.21 -34.61
CA ASN A 413 23.91 -21.94 -34.99
C ASN A 413 24.20 -20.44 -35.24
N GLY A 414 23.91 -19.62 -34.23
CA GLY A 414 24.12 -18.19 -34.22
C GLY A 414 23.99 -17.50 -32.85
N MET A 415 23.20 -18.04 -31.91
CA MET A 415 22.91 -17.34 -30.64
C MET A 415 23.29 -18.08 -29.36
N GLY A 416 23.24 -19.42 -29.33
CA GLY A 416 23.85 -20.19 -28.24
C GLY A 416 25.33 -19.81 -28.07
N SER A 417 26.06 -19.72 -29.18
CA SER A 417 27.46 -19.28 -29.21
C SER A 417 27.67 -17.81 -28.82
N SER A 418 26.73 -16.90 -29.08
CA SER A 418 26.88 -15.48 -28.73
C SER A 418 26.74 -15.28 -27.23
N LEU A 419 25.73 -15.91 -26.61
CA LEU A 419 25.56 -15.91 -25.16
C LEU A 419 26.69 -16.68 -24.47
N GLU A 420 27.13 -17.81 -25.02
CA GLU A 420 28.26 -18.60 -24.48
C GLU A 420 29.58 -17.80 -24.54
N LEU A 421 29.86 -17.08 -25.63
CA LEU A 421 31.04 -16.20 -25.73
C LEU A 421 30.99 -15.02 -24.76
N ILE A 422 29.80 -14.43 -24.54
CA ILE A 422 29.62 -13.36 -23.55
C ILE A 422 29.86 -13.92 -22.13
N VAL A 423 29.25 -15.06 -21.79
CA VAL A 423 29.41 -15.70 -20.47
C VAL A 423 30.86 -16.16 -20.24
N GLU A 424 31.50 -16.86 -21.19
CA GLU A 424 32.91 -17.26 -21.08
C GLU A 424 33.82 -16.03 -20.92
N SER A 425 33.57 -14.95 -21.66
CA SER A 425 34.35 -13.72 -21.56
C SER A 425 34.12 -12.97 -20.25
N LEU A 426 32.93 -13.03 -19.65
CA LEU A 426 32.66 -12.44 -18.33
C LEU A 426 33.24 -13.31 -17.19
N GLU A 427 33.18 -14.65 -17.29
CA GLU A 427 33.86 -15.56 -16.34
C GLU A 427 35.39 -15.36 -16.31
N HIS A 428 35.98 -14.93 -17.42
CA HIS A 428 37.42 -14.62 -17.53
C HIS A 428 37.77 -13.15 -17.24
N SER A 429 36.79 -12.30 -16.94
CA SER A 429 36.98 -10.87 -16.65
C SER A 429 37.20 -10.56 -15.16
N ASP A 430 37.47 -9.30 -14.83
CA ASP A 430 37.54 -8.81 -13.46
C ASP A 430 36.17 -8.63 -12.76
N LEU A 431 35.04 -8.81 -13.46
CA LEU A 431 33.67 -8.56 -12.96
C LEU A 431 33.40 -9.23 -11.61
N GLY A 432 33.68 -10.53 -11.48
CA GLY A 432 33.46 -11.27 -10.25
C GLY A 432 34.27 -10.70 -9.08
N GLN A 433 35.51 -10.29 -9.33
CA GLN A 433 36.35 -9.65 -8.32
C GLN A 433 35.88 -8.22 -8.01
N THR A 434 35.35 -7.51 -8.99
CA THR A 434 34.76 -6.17 -8.83
C THR A 434 33.49 -6.23 -7.97
N ILE A 435 32.60 -7.20 -8.19
CA ILE A 435 31.42 -7.43 -7.34
C ILE A 435 31.83 -7.85 -5.91
N GLU A 436 32.84 -8.72 -5.74
CA GLU A 436 33.39 -9.04 -4.41
C GLU A 436 33.95 -7.78 -3.71
N ASN A 437 34.79 -7.00 -4.40
CA ASN A 437 35.37 -5.76 -3.88
C ASN A 437 34.30 -4.74 -3.47
N PHE A 438 33.20 -4.67 -4.23
CA PHE A 438 32.07 -3.78 -3.95
C PHE A 438 31.41 -4.13 -2.62
N PHE A 439 31.00 -5.39 -2.44
CA PHE A 439 30.34 -5.81 -1.20
C PHE A 439 31.27 -5.76 0.01
N GLU A 440 32.54 -6.19 -0.12
CA GLU A 440 33.54 -6.03 0.96
C GLU A 440 33.75 -4.54 1.33
N ARG A 441 33.70 -3.63 0.34
CA ARG A 441 33.88 -2.20 0.59
C ARG A 441 32.63 -1.57 1.20
N PHE A 442 31.45 -1.88 0.68
CA PHE A 442 30.17 -1.34 1.14
C PHE A 442 29.88 -1.77 2.59
N GLU A 443 30.14 -3.03 2.97
CA GLU A 443 30.04 -3.48 4.37
C GLU A 443 30.89 -2.60 5.31
N VAL A 444 32.14 -2.32 4.92
CA VAL A 444 33.08 -1.49 5.69
C VAL A 444 32.71 0.01 5.69
N ILE A 445 32.05 0.53 4.65
CA ILE A 445 31.56 1.92 4.66
C ILE A 445 30.29 2.03 5.51
N SER A 446 29.31 1.14 5.30
CA SER A 446 28.02 1.14 6.01
C SER A 446 28.16 0.96 7.53
N GLU A 447 29.10 0.13 8.00
CA GLU A 447 29.47 0.06 9.43
C GLU A 447 30.02 1.40 10.00
N SER A 448 30.44 2.32 9.14
CA SER A 448 31.11 3.59 9.51
C SER A 448 30.28 4.84 9.28
N SER A 449 29.25 4.77 8.43
CA SER A 449 28.33 5.87 8.11
C SER A 449 27.03 5.84 8.90
N GLN A 450 26.68 4.71 9.52
CA GLN A 450 25.65 4.64 10.56
C GLN A 450 25.96 5.63 11.70
N GLY A 451 25.28 6.78 11.68
CA GLY A 451 25.27 7.70 12.80
C GLY A 451 24.52 7.12 13.99
N GLN A 452 24.67 7.74 15.16
CA GLN A 452 23.79 7.42 16.26
C GLN A 452 22.42 8.06 15.98
N ALA A 453 21.35 7.27 16.04
CA ALA A 453 19.97 7.77 15.95
C ALA A 453 19.75 8.91 16.97
N THR A 454 19.10 9.98 16.51
CA THR A 454 18.85 11.16 17.35
C THR A 454 17.64 10.93 18.26
N LEU A 455 16.74 10.06 17.83
CA LEU A 455 15.58 9.52 18.52
C LEU A 455 15.68 7.98 18.47
N ASP A 456 15.55 7.31 19.62
CA ASP A 456 15.68 5.84 19.72
C ASP A 456 14.32 5.27 20.17
N LEU A 457 13.66 4.52 19.30
CA LEU A 457 12.31 4.02 19.55
C LEU A 457 12.27 2.70 20.35
N GLU A 458 13.39 2.18 20.88
CA GLU A 458 13.36 0.96 21.73
C GLU A 458 12.50 1.12 23.00
N ASP A 459 12.48 2.30 23.62
CA ASP A 459 11.67 2.62 24.82
C ASP A 459 10.33 3.32 24.46
N ALA A 460 10.02 3.47 23.17
CA ALA A 460 8.84 4.21 22.72
C ALA A 460 7.52 3.44 22.93
N CYS A 461 6.45 4.17 23.28
CA CYS A 461 5.18 3.60 23.68
C CYS A 461 3.98 4.43 23.21
N LEU A 462 3.00 3.74 22.61
CA LEU A 462 1.72 4.31 22.19
C LEU A 462 0.64 4.16 23.26
N SER A 463 -0.05 5.26 23.57
CA SER A 463 -1.18 5.31 24.49
C SER A 463 -2.38 5.97 23.82
N MET A 464 -3.58 5.46 24.05
CA MET A 464 -4.83 6.12 23.67
C MET A 464 -5.34 6.96 24.84
N LEU A 465 -5.94 8.10 24.52
CA LEU A 465 -6.55 9.02 25.49
C LEU A 465 -8.03 8.63 25.67
N TRP A 466 -8.27 7.71 26.60
CA TRP A 466 -9.60 7.16 26.89
C TRP A 466 -10.37 8.08 27.84
N ASP A 467 -11.57 8.48 27.44
CA ASP A 467 -12.57 9.02 28.35
C ASP A 467 -13.47 7.87 28.86
N PRO A 468 -13.39 7.48 30.15
CA PRO A 468 -14.23 6.43 30.74
C PRO A 468 -15.64 6.91 31.11
N MET A 469 -15.93 8.21 31.07
CA MET A 469 -17.26 8.77 31.35
C MET A 469 -18.18 8.65 30.14
N ASP A 470 -17.70 9.10 28.98
CA ASP A 470 -18.43 9.01 27.71
C ASP A 470 -18.04 7.76 26.90
N ALA A 471 -17.05 6.98 27.32
CA ALA A 471 -16.53 5.80 26.60
C ALA A 471 -16.15 6.14 25.14
N LYS A 472 -15.11 6.98 24.99
CA LYS A 472 -14.54 7.41 23.71
C LYS A 472 -13.01 7.44 23.75
N VAL A 473 -12.37 7.31 22.60
CA VAL A 473 -10.94 7.60 22.42
C VAL A 473 -10.82 8.99 21.82
N LEU A 474 -10.37 9.95 22.64
CA LEU A 474 -10.31 11.36 22.29
C LEU A 474 -8.96 11.79 21.67
N GLY A 475 -8.06 10.84 21.45
CA GLY A 475 -6.76 11.05 20.84
C GLY A 475 -5.79 9.90 21.10
N MET A 476 -4.58 10.04 20.58
CA MET A 476 -3.43 9.17 20.91
C MET A 476 -2.21 10.00 21.30
N VAL A 477 -1.26 9.37 21.99
CA VAL A 477 0.03 9.96 22.35
C VAL A 477 1.14 8.92 22.22
N LEU A 478 2.21 9.27 21.51
CA LEU A 478 3.46 8.53 21.43
C LEU A 478 4.45 9.15 22.41
N ILE A 479 4.93 8.34 23.35
CA ILE A 479 5.89 8.71 24.38
C ILE A 479 7.22 8.02 24.09
N ASP A 480 8.32 8.76 24.09
CA ASP A 480 9.68 8.20 24.17
C ASP A 480 10.44 8.79 25.36
N GLY A 481 11.23 7.97 26.06
CA GLY A 481 12.02 8.37 27.23
C GLY A 481 11.20 8.94 28.40
N GLY A 482 9.86 8.79 28.38
CA GLY A 482 8.92 9.46 29.30
C GLY A 482 8.59 10.91 28.92
N MET A 483 8.85 11.32 27.69
CA MET A 483 8.55 12.62 27.07
C MET A 483 7.66 12.43 25.83
N MET A 484 6.88 13.45 25.47
CA MET A 484 5.90 13.38 24.38
C MET A 484 6.53 13.67 23.02
N LEU A 485 6.48 12.69 22.12
CA LEU A 485 6.99 12.79 20.76
C LEU A 485 5.89 13.19 19.76
N ILE A 486 4.70 12.59 19.86
CA ILE A 486 3.51 12.91 19.06
C ILE A 486 2.29 12.89 19.99
N GLY A 487 1.37 13.85 19.86
CA GLY A 487 0.11 13.88 20.60
C GLY A 487 -0.34 15.31 20.96
N PRO A 488 -1.47 15.45 21.68
CA PRO A 488 -1.91 16.73 22.21
C PRO A 488 -1.13 17.12 23.48
N ASP A 489 -1.07 18.41 23.82
CA ASP A 489 -0.43 18.89 25.05
C ASP A 489 -1.04 18.23 26.32
N ILE A 490 -0.20 17.66 27.20
CA ILE A 490 -0.62 16.97 28.43
C ILE A 490 0.07 17.60 29.65
N VAL A 491 -0.72 17.97 30.65
CA VAL A 491 -0.23 18.66 31.86
C VAL A 491 0.74 17.80 32.65
N GLY A 492 2.00 18.24 32.69
CA GLY A 492 3.07 17.62 33.49
C GLY A 492 3.91 16.59 32.73
N VAL A 493 3.57 16.29 31.47
CA VAL A 493 4.47 15.62 30.52
C VAL A 493 5.30 16.70 29.83
N SER A 494 6.58 16.42 29.57
CA SER A 494 7.44 17.32 28.77
C SER A 494 7.38 16.89 27.31
N THR A 495 7.31 17.83 26.38
CA THR A 495 7.60 17.57 24.96
C THR A 495 9.02 17.01 24.80
N HIS A 496 9.18 16.07 23.86
CA HIS A 496 10.46 15.50 23.48
C HIS A 496 11.36 16.59 22.85
N PRO A 497 12.68 16.62 23.11
CA PRO A 497 13.57 17.67 22.58
C PRO A 497 13.96 17.49 21.11
N VAL A 498 13.48 16.41 20.48
CA VAL A 498 13.61 16.11 19.05
C VAL A 498 12.20 16.07 18.48
N GLU A 499 12.02 16.78 17.37
CA GLU A 499 10.76 17.03 16.68
C GLU A 499 10.74 16.17 15.39
N LEU A 500 9.57 15.68 14.99
CA LEU A 500 9.33 14.99 13.72
C LEU A 500 8.31 15.81 12.92
N HIS A 501 8.31 15.70 11.60
CA HIS A 501 7.44 16.52 10.73
C HIS A 501 5.97 16.03 10.67
N LEU A 502 5.59 15.06 11.51
CA LEU A 502 4.20 14.63 11.69
C LEU A 502 3.47 15.57 12.66
N GLU A 503 2.58 16.38 12.10
CA GLU A 503 1.75 17.33 12.82
C GLU A 503 0.58 16.61 13.48
N TYR A 504 0.43 16.73 14.81
CA TYR A 504 -0.73 16.22 15.54
C TYR A 504 -1.74 17.35 15.80
N LEU A 505 -3.00 17.13 15.40
CA LEU A 505 -4.04 18.16 15.39
C LEU A 505 -5.22 17.77 16.30
N VAL A 506 -5.84 18.76 16.94
CA VAL A 506 -7.05 18.61 17.76
C VAL A 506 -8.04 19.76 17.58
N GLY A 507 -9.31 19.53 17.92
CA GLY A 507 -10.33 20.58 18.06
C GLY A 507 -10.56 21.40 16.79
N ASP A 508 -10.68 22.72 16.93
CA ASP A 508 -10.95 23.62 15.79
C ASP A 508 -9.85 23.62 14.72
N ASP A 509 -8.58 23.40 15.08
CA ASP A 509 -7.48 23.33 14.12
C ASP A 509 -7.51 22.01 13.32
N ALA A 510 -7.79 20.87 13.97
CA ALA A 510 -8.07 19.62 13.27
C ALA A 510 -9.29 19.73 12.35
N ARG A 511 -10.37 20.39 12.80
CA ARG A 511 -11.59 20.58 12.00
C ARG A 511 -11.35 21.49 10.79
N ALA A 512 -10.51 22.52 10.93
CA ALA A 512 -10.10 23.36 9.83
C ALA A 512 -9.26 22.58 8.81
N ALA A 513 -8.32 21.76 9.26
CA ALA A 513 -7.48 20.92 8.41
C ALA A 513 -8.31 19.81 7.69
N GLN A 514 -9.21 19.13 8.39
CA GLN A 514 -10.14 18.15 7.82
C GLN A 514 -11.01 18.77 6.73
N GLN A 515 -11.58 19.97 6.95
CA GLN A 515 -12.38 20.66 5.93
C GLN A 515 -11.57 21.07 4.69
N ILE A 516 -10.25 21.29 4.82
CA ILE A 516 -9.36 21.50 3.69
C ILE A 516 -9.09 20.16 2.97
N ALA A 517 -8.61 19.15 3.70
CA ALA A 517 -8.26 17.83 3.18
C ALA A 517 -9.45 17.09 2.53
N ALA A 518 -10.66 17.24 3.06
CA ALA A 518 -11.86 16.61 2.51
C ALA A 518 -12.14 16.99 1.04
N ASN A 519 -11.70 18.19 0.62
CA ASN A 519 -11.80 18.70 -0.75
C ASN A 519 -10.58 18.34 -1.63
N MET A 520 -9.59 17.61 -1.10
CA MET A 520 -8.41 17.12 -1.82
C MET A 520 -8.66 15.67 -2.26
N ASP A 521 -9.53 15.49 -3.26
CA ASP A 521 -10.00 14.21 -3.78
C ASP A 521 -9.18 13.67 -4.97
N THR A 522 -8.07 14.32 -5.31
CA THR A 522 -7.27 14.00 -6.50
C THR A 522 -5.78 14.17 -6.26
N LEU A 523 -4.97 13.33 -6.93
CA LEU A 523 -3.51 13.33 -6.83
C LEU A 523 -2.86 14.72 -7.00
N PRO A 524 -3.22 15.59 -7.97
CA PRO A 524 -2.61 16.92 -8.08
C PRO A 524 -2.97 17.90 -6.96
N GLY A 525 -3.93 17.55 -6.07
CA GLY A 525 -4.28 18.30 -4.87
C GLY A 525 -3.59 17.81 -3.59
N LEU A 526 -2.99 16.62 -3.61
CA LEU A 526 -2.25 16.01 -2.49
C LEU A 526 -0.75 15.85 -2.76
N ALA A 527 -0.36 15.65 -4.03
CA ALA A 527 1.01 15.70 -4.52
C ALA A 527 1.09 16.57 -5.79
N PRO A 528 1.20 17.90 -5.64
CA PRO A 528 1.23 18.84 -6.75
C PRO A 528 2.50 18.67 -7.61
N PRO A 529 2.40 18.56 -8.95
CA PRO A 529 3.58 18.51 -9.82
C PRO A 529 4.48 19.77 -9.81
N SER A 530 4.10 20.81 -9.07
CA SER A 530 4.94 21.98 -8.81
C SER A 530 5.91 21.80 -7.63
N GLU A 531 5.72 20.76 -6.83
CA GLU A 531 6.51 20.40 -5.64
C GLU A 531 7.31 19.11 -5.86
N HIS A 532 7.21 18.51 -7.05
CA HIS A 532 7.92 17.30 -7.46
C HIS A 532 8.75 17.59 -8.73
N ASP A 533 10.09 17.66 -8.63
CA ASP A 533 10.92 17.99 -9.79
C ASP A 533 11.46 16.76 -10.52
N GLU A 534 10.56 16.04 -11.20
CA GLU A 534 10.83 14.88 -12.09
C GLU A 534 12.05 15.08 -13.02
N ARG A 535 12.30 16.34 -13.41
CA ARG A 535 13.38 16.73 -14.33
C ARG A 535 14.76 16.59 -13.69
N ALA A 536 14.88 16.62 -12.37
CA ALA A 536 16.16 16.38 -11.71
C ALA A 536 16.64 14.94 -11.93
N VAL A 537 15.71 13.96 -11.93
CA VAL A 537 16.02 12.57 -12.28
C VAL A 537 16.26 12.42 -13.78
N ARG A 538 15.47 13.07 -14.64
CA ARG A 538 15.64 12.99 -16.11
C ARG A 538 16.94 13.65 -16.61
N ASP A 539 17.31 14.81 -16.06
CA ASP A 539 18.59 15.50 -16.34
C ASP A 539 19.79 14.67 -15.85
N PHE A 540 19.67 14.02 -14.68
CA PHE A 540 20.65 13.09 -14.13
C PHE A 540 20.83 11.85 -15.02
N LEU A 541 19.72 11.24 -15.46
CA LEU A 541 19.68 10.08 -16.35
C LEU A 541 20.03 10.40 -17.82
N GLY A 542 20.35 11.66 -18.15
CA GLY A 542 20.81 12.10 -19.47
C GLY A 542 19.74 12.07 -20.57
N ILE A 543 18.46 12.03 -20.21
CA ILE A 543 17.34 11.83 -21.14
C ILE A 543 16.99 13.15 -21.86
N GLU A 544 17.03 13.18 -23.20
CA GLU A 544 16.28 14.20 -23.97
C GLU A 544 14.83 13.72 -24.16
N ASP A 545 13.83 14.57 -23.89
CA ASP A 545 12.39 14.25 -23.86
C ASP A 545 11.86 13.36 -25.02
N GLU A 546 11.83 12.04 -24.81
CA GLU A 546 10.71 11.19 -25.23
C GLU A 546 10.16 10.43 -24.00
N GLY A 547 8.85 10.14 -24.02
CA GLY A 547 8.09 9.82 -22.81
C GLY A 547 8.15 8.35 -22.41
N GLY A 548 9.22 7.95 -21.71
CA GLY A 548 9.27 6.76 -20.85
C GLY A 548 8.73 7.03 -19.43
N ILE A 549 8.26 5.96 -18.80
CA ILE A 549 7.59 5.81 -17.48
C ILE A 549 7.91 4.37 -17.04
N PHE A 550 8.42 4.05 -15.82
CA PHE A 550 8.53 2.66 -15.20
C PHE A 550 9.38 2.77 -13.77
N VAL A 551 9.34 2.41 -12.38
CA VAL A 551 8.52 1.86 -11.13
C VAL A 551 9.05 2.31 -9.74
N PRO A 552 8.35 2.14 -8.58
CA PRO A 552 8.91 2.47 -7.26
C PRO A 552 9.50 1.31 -6.44
N ALA A 553 10.20 1.68 -5.37
CA ALA A 553 10.50 0.87 -4.20
C ALA A 553 9.24 0.64 -3.29
N PRO A 554 9.28 -0.25 -2.27
CA PRO A 554 8.06 -0.91 -1.77
C PRO A 554 7.28 -0.13 -0.68
N GLY A 555 6.57 0.93 -1.06
CA GLY A 555 5.56 1.58 -0.20
C GLY A 555 4.34 0.68 0.05
N ILE A 556 3.67 0.26 -1.02
CA ILE A 556 2.39 -0.48 -0.95
C ILE A 556 2.51 -1.87 -0.30
N LEU A 557 3.69 -2.49 -0.20
CA LEU A 557 3.81 -3.76 0.54
C LEU A 557 3.46 -3.63 2.03
N ALA A 558 3.58 -2.43 2.63
CA ALA A 558 3.07 -2.17 3.98
C ALA A 558 1.53 -2.03 4.00
N THR A 559 0.96 -1.32 3.01
CA THR A 559 -0.49 -1.05 2.93
C THR A 559 -1.30 -2.28 2.51
N LEU A 560 -0.80 -3.08 1.57
CA LEU A 560 -1.32 -4.41 1.24
C LEU A 560 -0.97 -5.46 2.32
N ALA A 561 0.03 -5.26 3.18
CA ALA A 561 0.15 -6.07 4.40
C ALA A 561 -0.91 -5.68 5.44
N LEU A 562 -1.27 -4.40 5.58
CA LEU A 562 -2.35 -3.97 6.47
C LEU A 562 -3.74 -4.45 6.01
N LEU A 563 -4.04 -4.34 4.71
CA LEU A 563 -5.29 -4.85 4.12
C LEU A 563 -5.28 -6.37 3.86
N GLY A 564 -4.10 -6.97 3.69
CA GLY A 564 -3.92 -8.39 3.43
C GLY A 564 -3.73 -9.23 4.69
N ALA A 565 -3.31 -8.66 5.82
CA ALA A 565 -3.21 -9.39 7.10
C ALA A 565 -4.59 -9.91 7.55
N THR A 566 -5.64 -9.11 7.42
CA THR A 566 -7.03 -9.51 7.71
C THR A 566 -7.51 -10.65 6.81
N ALA A 567 -7.06 -10.71 5.54
CA ALA A 567 -7.32 -11.83 4.65
C ALA A 567 -6.47 -13.09 5.01
N LEU A 568 -5.18 -12.91 5.34
CA LEU A 568 -4.23 -13.99 5.59
C LEU A 568 -4.43 -14.69 6.95
N PHE A 569 -4.93 -13.98 7.98
CA PHE A 569 -5.20 -14.59 9.29
C PHE A 569 -6.25 -15.72 9.24
N LYS A 570 -7.09 -15.78 8.19
CA LYS A 570 -8.12 -16.82 8.02
C LYS A 570 -7.60 -18.14 7.41
N ARG A 571 -6.31 -18.27 7.12
CA ARG A 571 -5.69 -19.47 6.50
C ARG A 571 -4.79 -20.31 7.43
N ARG A 572 -4.95 -20.18 8.76
CA ARG A 572 -4.14 -20.94 9.75
C ARG A 572 -4.94 -21.78 10.74
N ASP A 573 -5.93 -22.52 10.22
CA ASP A 573 -6.53 -23.71 10.87
C ASP A 573 -6.96 -24.74 9.80
N ASP A 574 -6.01 -25.62 9.42
CA ASP A 574 -6.21 -26.88 8.68
C ASP A 574 -5.08 -27.87 9.11
#